data_AF-A0A7K9E6K0-F1
#
_entry.id   AF-A0A7K9E6K0-F1
#
_cell.length_a   1.000
_cell.length_b   1.000
_cell.length_c   1.000
_cell.angle_alpha   90.00
_cell.angle_beta   90.00
_cell.angle_gamma   90.00
#
_symmetry.space_group_name_H-M   'P 1'
#
loop_
_entity.id
_entity.type
_entity.pdbx_description
1 polymer ?
#
loop_
_entity_poly.entity_id
_entity_poly.type
_entity_poly.pdbx_seq_one_letter_code
_entity_poly.pdbx_strand_id
1 'polypeptide(L)' 'VRTTSIMLLNFLGKKGLRVSRSKLQFVEREVKYLGHLISEGKRKINPERISGIVSMPIPRTKREIRQFL' A
#
# COMPACT_ATOMS: atom_id res chain seq x y z
N VAL A 1 -17.04 11.91 3.19
CA VAL A 1 -15.87 11.01 3.37
C VAL A 1 -15.56 10.76 4.85
N ARG A 2 -15.22 11.78 5.64
CA ARG A 2 -14.84 11.62 7.07
C ARG A 2 -15.88 10.87 7.92
N THR A 3 -17.17 11.21 7.80
CA THR A 3 -18.25 10.55 8.54
C THR A 3 -18.34 9.05 8.21
N THR A 4 -18.28 8.70 6.92
CA THR A 4 -18.28 7.31 6.45
C THR A 4 -17.08 6.52 6.98
N SER A 5 -15.89 7.14 7.01
CA SER A 5 -14.69 6.53 7.59
C SER A 5 -14.86 6.22 9.07
N ILE A 6 -15.47 7.12 9.85
CA ILE A 6 -15.76 6.89 11.28
C ILE A 6 -16.78 5.75 11.45
N MET A 7 -17.84 5.73 10.63
CA MET A 7 -18.84 4.65 10.65
C MET A 7 -18.19 3.29 10.35
N LEU A 8 -17.29 3.23 9.36
CA LEU A 8 -16.55 2.01 9.03
C LEU A 8 -15.67 1.54 10.19
N LEU A 9 -14.92 2.43 10.83
CA LEU A 9 -14.08 2.08 11.98
C LEU A 9 -14.92 1.53 13.15
N ASN A 10 -16.06 2.17 13.44
CA ASN A 10 -16.99 1.69 14.46
C ASN A 10 -17.59 0.32 14.09
N PHE A 11 -17.94 0.11 12.81
CA PHE A 11 -18.43 -1.18 12.33
C PHE A 11 -17.39 -2.30 12.48
N LEU A 12 -16.14 -2.04 12.10
CA LEU A 12 -15.03 -2.99 12.27
C LEU A 12 -14.84 -3.36 13.75
N GLY A 13 -14.87 -2.36 14.64
CA GLY A 13 -14.80 -2.58 16.09
C GLY A 13 -15.95 -3.45 16.61
N LYS A 14 -17.19 -3.20 16.17
CA LYS A 14 -18.36 -4.02 16.51
C LYS A 14 -18.26 -5.46 16.03
N LYS A 15 -17.51 -5.72 14.96
CA LYS A 15 -17.23 -7.07 14.42
C LYS A 15 -16.01 -7.74 15.07
N GLY A 16 -15.37 -7.09 16.04
CA GLY A 16 -14.18 -7.62 16.73
C GLY A 16 -12.88 -7.46 15.94
N LEU A 17 -12.90 -6.71 14.82
CA LEU A 17 -11.70 -6.42 14.03
C LEU A 17 -10.93 -5.24 14.63
N ARG A 18 -9.61 -5.30 14.56
CA ARG A 18 -8.71 -4.26 15.05
C ARG A 18 -7.99 -3.57 13.89
N VAL A 19 -7.84 -2.26 13.99
CA VAL A 19 -7.13 -1.43 13.01
C VAL A 19 -5.82 -0.95 13.62
N SER A 20 -4.73 -1.03 12.86
CA SER A 20 -3.44 -0.53 13.28
C SER A 20 -3.40 1.00 13.18
N ARG A 21 -3.27 1.69 14.33
CA ARG A 21 -3.19 3.15 14.37
C ARG A 21 -1.97 3.69 13.62
N SER A 22 -0.83 2.99 13.67
CA SER A 22 0.40 3.41 12.99
C SER A 22 0.34 3.27 11.47
N LYS A 23 -0.55 2.42 10.94
CA LYS A 23 -0.73 2.19 9.50
C LYS A 23 -1.96 2.90 8.92
N LEU A 24 -2.72 3.60 9.76
CA LEU A 24 -3.96 4.26 9.33
C LEU A 24 -3.63 5.54 8.56
N GLN A 25 -4.14 5.63 7.33
CA GLN A 25 -4.07 6.83 6.48
C GLN A 25 -5.45 7.49 6.46
N PHE A 26 -5.70 8.44 7.37
CA PHE A 26 -7.06 8.90 7.66
C PHE A 26 -7.46 10.11 6.82
N VAL A 27 -8.28 9.87 5.78
CA VAL A 27 -8.86 10.91 4.91
C VAL A 27 -7.76 11.80 4.29
N GLU A 28 -6.71 11.18 3.78
CA GLU A 28 -5.61 11.83 3.09
C GLU A 28 -5.89 11.97 1.60
N ARG A 29 -5.29 12.98 0.94
CA ARG A 29 -5.45 13.23 -0.51
C ARG A 29 -4.72 12.21 -1.38
N GLU A 30 -3.64 11.64 -0.85
CA GLU A 30 -2.84 10.62 -1.51
C GLU A 30 -2.53 9.52 -0.51
N VAL A 31 -2.75 8.26 -0.88
CA VAL A 31 -2.63 7.11 0.02
C VAL A 31 -1.86 5.97 -0.61
N LYS A 32 -1.12 5.21 0.20
CA LYS A 32 -0.49 3.95 -0.16
C LYS A 32 -1.50 2.81 -0.08
N TYR A 33 -1.68 2.06 -1.17
CA TYR A 33 -2.54 0.88 -1.22
C TYR A 33 -1.97 -0.18 -2.18
N LEU A 34 -1.75 -1.40 -1.68
CA LEU A 34 -1.23 -2.55 -2.45
C LEU A 34 0.04 -2.25 -3.28
N GLY A 35 0.97 -1.47 -2.73
CA GLY A 35 2.22 -1.10 -3.40
C GLY A 35 2.06 0.03 -4.44
N HIS A 36 0.89 0.67 -4.49
CA HIS A 36 0.62 1.86 -5.28
C HIS A 36 0.43 3.08 -4.40
N LEU A 37 0.68 4.24 -4.99
CA LEU A 37 0.32 5.54 -4.46
C LEU A 37 -0.89 6.04 -5.26
N ILE A 38 -2.01 6.24 -4.57
CA ILE A 38 -3.31 6.57 -5.18
C ILE A 38 -3.67 7.99 -4.78
N SER A 39 -3.94 8.83 -5.77
CA SER A 39 -4.46 10.18 -5.62
C SER A 39 -5.65 10.39 -6.56
N GLU A 40 -6.26 11.57 -6.52
CA GLU A 40 -7.44 11.91 -7.33
C GLU A 40 -7.20 11.63 -8.82
N GLY A 41 -7.93 10.64 -9.36
CA GLY A 41 -7.84 10.21 -10.76
C GLY A 41 -6.50 9.61 -11.18
N LYS A 42 -5.56 9.36 -10.25
CA LYS A 42 -4.19 8.96 -10.56
C LYS A 42 -3.74 7.76 -9.72
N ARG A 43 -3.04 6.84 -10.38
CA ARG A 43 -2.37 5.70 -9.73
C ARG A 43 -0.92 5.66 -10.15
N LYS A 44 -0.01 5.71 -9.18
CA LYS A 44 1.44 5.60 -9.38
C LYS A 44 1.97 4.35 -8.68
N ILE A 45 3.08 3.80 -9.16
CA ILE A 45 3.82 2.79 -8.40
C ILE A 45 4.47 3.50 -7.21
N ASN A 46 4.39 2.90 -6.01
CA ASN A 46 5.04 3.47 -4.82
C ASN A 46 6.55 3.64 -5.10
N PRO A 47 7.14 4.83 -4.90
CA PRO A 47 8.57 5.04 -5.06
C PRO A 47 9.45 4.04 -4.30
N GLU A 48 9.02 3.59 -3.12
CA GLU A 48 9.73 2.57 -2.33
C GLU A 48 9.83 1.22 -3.06
N ARG A 49 8.80 0.88 -3.85
CA ARG A 49 8.81 -0.32 -4.68
C ARG A 49 9.76 -0.17 -5.86
N ILE A 50 9.81 1.02 -6.47
CA ILE A 50 10.74 1.33 -7.56
C ILE A 50 12.17 1.26 -7.05
N SER A 51 12.48 1.92 -5.93
CA SER A 51 13.82 1.89 -5.34
C SER A 51 14.25 0.47 -4.98
N GLY A 52 13.33 -0.34 -4.45
CA GLY A 52 13.62 -1.75 -4.16
C GLY A 52 14.03 -2.55 -5.41
N ILE A 53 13.32 -2.38 -6.52
CA ILE A 53 13.66 -3.03 -7.80
C ILE A 53 14.99 -2.52 -8.35
N VAL A 54 15.23 -1.21 -8.31
CA VAL A 54 16.47 -0.61 -8.82
C VAL A 54 17.69 -1.05 -8.00
N SER A 55 17.52 -1.25 -6.68
CA SER A 55 18.59 -1.71 -5.79
C SER A 55 18.86 -3.22 -5.84
N MET A 56 18.05 -4.00 -6.55
CA MET A 56 18.26 -5.44 -6.63
C MET A 56 19.58 -5.78 -7.32
N PRO A 57 20.31 -6.80 -6.84
CA PRO A 57 21.53 -7.26 -7.50
C PRO A 57 21.20 -7.83 -8.89
N ILE A 58 22.14 -7.72 -9.82
CA ILE A 58 22.01 -8.27 -11.17
C ILE A 58 21.89 -9.81 -11.06
N PRO A 59 20.80 -10.41 -11.56
CA PRO A 59 20.62 -11.85 -11.49
C PRO A 59 21.69 -12.57 -12.33
N ARG A 60 22.32 -13.59 -11.77
CA ARG A 60 23.40 -14.37 -12.39
C ARG A 60 22.95 -15.75 -12.82
N THR A 61 21.85 -16.27 -12.26
CA THR A 61 21.36 -17.62 -12.54
C THR A 61 20.00 -17.61 -13.25
N LYS A 62 19.71 -18.66 -14.01
CA LYS A 62 18.39 -18.85 -14.65
C LYS A 62 17.24 -18.83 -13.62
N ARG A 63 17.49 -19.27 -12.39
CA ARG A 63 16.51 -19.23 -11.30
C ARG A 63 16.23 -17.80 -10.84
N GLU A 64 17.26 -17.00 -10.65
CA GLU A 64 17.13 -15.58 -10.26
C GLU A 64 16.42 -14.75 -11.34
N ILE A 65 16.72 -15.00 -12.62
CA ILE A 65 16.04 -14.33 -13.74
C ILE A 65 14.52 -14.60 -13.70
N ARG A 66 14.10 -15.85 -13.43
CA ARG A 66 12.66 -16.21 -13.31
C ARG A 66 11.98 -15.65 -12.07
N GLN A 67 12.74 -15.29 -11.03
CA GLN A 67 12.20 -14.66 -9.83
C GLN A 67 12.03 -13.14 -10.03
N PHE A 68 12.90 -12.54 -10.86
CA PHE A 68 12.90 -11.12 -11.13
C PHE A 68 11.80 -10.69 -12.12
N LEU A 69 11.57 -11.48 -13.18
CA LEU A 69 10.56 -11.25 -14.22
C LEU A 69 9.22 -11.90 -13.88
#